data_AF-A0A7W1SZF0-F1
#
_entry.id   AF-A0A7W1SZF0-F1
#
_cell.length_a   1.000
_cell.length_b   1.000
_cell.length_c   1.000
_cell.angle_alpha   90.00
_cell.angle_beta   90.00
_cell.angle_gamma   90.00
#
_symmetry.space_group_name_H-M   'P 1'
#
loop_
_entity.id
_entity.type
_entity.pdbx_description
1 polymer ?
#
loop_
_entity_poly.entity_id
_entity_poly.type
_entity_poly.pdbx_seq_one_letter_code
_entity_poly.pdbx_strand_id
1 'polypeptide(L)'
;LDPEKVDRYLEKNVIEIAPIAFMRGRTLNDSFVILDEAQNTTPEQMKMFVTRLGFNSRAVITGDVTQIDLPNARRSGLIEASQILGSVEGLAFVHFDEADVVRHHLVQRIIRAYDEHKNRAAEAQMTLLEPRPAVNGVVTNPLPTAPEPSADGVIAQE
;
A
#
# COMPACT_ATOMS: atom_id res chain seq x y z
N LEU A 1 30.97 -7.93 -9.20
CA LEU A 1 32.19 -7.55 -8.45
C LEU A 1 32.53 -8.72 -7.55
N ASP A 2 33.80 -9.06 -7.44
CA ASP A 2 34.28 -10.06 -6.48
C ASP A 2 34.02 -9.55 -5.05
N PRO A 3 33.42 -10.33 -4.13
CA PRO A 3 33.07 -9.88 -2.78
C PRO A 3 34.22 -9.18 -2.05
N GLU A 4 35.45 -9.72 -2.15
CA GLU A 4 36.65 -9.13 -1.54
C GLU A 4 36.96 -7.72 -2.08
N LYS A 5 36.60 -7.43 -3.34
CA LYS A 5 36.75 -6.09 -3.91
C LYS A 5 35.75 -5.10 -3.34
N VAL A 6 34.52 -5.55 -3.07
CA VAL A 6 33.47 -4.71 -2.48
C VAL A 6 33.85 -4.32 -1.05
N ASP A 7 34.25 -5.30 -0.24
CA ASP A 7 34.65 -5.07 1.16
C ASP A 7 35.80 -4.07 1.24
N ARG A 8 36.82 -4.22 0.39
CA ARG A 8 37.92 -3.27 0.31
C ARG A 8 37.49 -1.87 -0.14
N TYR A 9 36.46 -1.74 -0.98
CA TYR A 9 35.93 -0.43 -1.37
C TYR A 9 35.08 0.21 -0.28
N LEU A 10 34.38 -0.59 0.53
CA LEU A 10 33.71 -0.13 1.74
C LEU A 10 34.73 0.38 2.77
N GLU A 11 35.78 -0.40 3.05
CA GLU A 11 36.86 -0.02 3.99
C GLU A 11 37.58 1.26 3.58
N LYS A 12 37.76 1.46 2.26
CA LYS A 12 38.39 2.67 1.70
C LYS A 12 37.43 3.85 1.54
N ASN A 13 36.17 3.72 1.95
CA ASN A 13 35.10 4.71 1.75
C ASN A 13 34.90 5.13 0.28
N VAL A 14 35.22 4.23 -0.66
CA VAL A 14 34.88 4.39 -2.07
C VAL A 14 33.39 4.11 -2.28
N ILE A 15 32.85 3.15 -1.54
CA ILE A 15 31.41 2.90 -1.42
C ILE A 15 30.99 3.28 -0.01
N GLU A 16 29.94 4.09 0.10
CA GLU A 16 29.36 4.50 1.38
C GLU A 16 27.89 4.06 1.40
N ILE A 17 27.48 3.34 2.45
CA ILE A 17 26.08 2.99 2.71
C ILE A 17 25.68 3.75 3.97
N ALA A 18 24.78 4.71 3.83
CA ALA A 18 24.38 5.58 4.93
C ALA A 18 22.88 5.91 4.85
N PRO A 19 22.20 6.10 6.00
CA PRO A 19 20.81 6.53 6.01
C PRO A 19 20.69 8.01 5.57
N ILE A 20 19.54 8.39 5.03
CA ILE A 20 19.30 9.76 4.50
C ILE A 20 19.65 10.88 5.48
N ALA A 21 19.50 10.64 6.79
CA ALA A 21 19.83 11.60 7.84
C ALA A 21 21.30 12.03 7.84
N PHE A 22 22.23 11.17 7.38
CA PHE A 22 23.66 11.48 7.30
C PHE A 22 23.97 12.51 6.22
N MET A 23 23.05 12.74 5.27
CA MET A 23 23.24 13.72 4.21
C MET A 23 23.03 15.15 4.72
N ARG A 24 22.47 15.33 5.92
CA ARG A 24 22.24 16.66 6.50
C ARG A 24 23.56 17.41 6.66
N GLY A 25 23.64 18.60 6.07
CA GLY A 25 24.83 19.46 6.18
C GLY A 25 26.02 19.05 5.33
N ARG A 26 25.92 17.97 4.54
CA ARG A 26 26.98 17.57 3.60
C ARG A 26 26.80 18.25 2.24
N THR A 27 27.85 18.23 1.43
CA THR A 27 27.78 18.46 0.00
C THR A 27 28.48 17.29 -0.67
N LEU A 28 27.79 16.63 -1.59
CA LEU A 28 28.25 15.43 -2.27
C LEU A 28 28.86 15.84 -3.61
N ASN A 29 30.17 16.08 -3.64
CA ASN A 29 30.94 16.36 -4.86
C ASN A 29 31.58 15.07 -5.38
N ASP A 30 31.83 15.02 -6.70
CA ASP A 30 32.55 13.92 -7.37
C ASP A 30 31.98 12.53 -7.05
N SER A 31 30.66 12.42 -6.94
CA SER A 31 30.00 11.19 -6.46
C SER A 31 28.82 10.74 -7.33
N PHE A 32 28.58 9.43 -7.29
CA PHE A 32 27.36 8.82 -7.82
C PHE A 32 26.52 8.31 -6.65
N VAL A 33 25.33 8.85 -6.49
CA VAL A 33 24.49 8.61 -5.31
C VAL A 33 23.22 7.88 -5.72
N ILE A 34 22.85 6.84 -4.97
CA ILE A 34 21.57 6.16 -5.14
C ILE A 34 20.76 6.36 -3.87
N LEU A 35 19.58 6.96 -4.00
CA LEU A 35 18.59 7.00 -2.94
C LEU A 35 17.53 5.94 -3.27
N ASP A 36 17.52 4.87 -2.49
CA ASP A 36 16.55 3.79 -2.63
C ASP A 36 15.37 3.94 -1.66
N GLU A 37 14.25 3.31 -2.01
CA GLU A 37 13.00 3.34 -1.24
C GLU A 37 12.49 4.78 -0.98
N ALA A 38 12.65 5.66 -1.97
CA ALA A 38 12.38 7.09 -1.85
C ALA A 38 10.91 7.42 -1.57
N GLN A 39 9.98 6.50 -1.82
CA GLN A 39 8.57 6.68 -1.48
C GLN A 39 8.37 6.90 0.03
N ASN A 40 9.28 6.41 0.86
CA ASN A 40 9.27 6.54 2.33
C ASN A 40 9.94 7.84 2.83
N THR A 41 10.30 8.76 1.93
CA THR A 41 10.81 10.07 2.31
C THR A 41 9.68 11.08 2.48
N THR A 42 9.83 12.02 3.41
CA THR A 42 8.98 13.22 3.45
C THR A 42 9.44 14.26 2.42
N PRO A 43 8.61 15.26 2.07
CA PRO A 43 9.00 16.34 1.16
C PRO A 43 10.23 17.11 1.66
N GLU A 44 10.34 17.32 2.97
CA GLU A 44 11.50 17.98 3.57
C GLU A 44 12.76 17.14 3.43
N GLN A 45 12.66 15.82 3.58
CA GLN A 45 13.78 14.90 3.41
C GLN A 45 14.21 14.80 1.95
N MET A 46 13.26 14.74 1.01
CA MET A 46 13.54 14.76 -0.42
C MET A 46 14.25 16.05 -0.83
N LYS A 47 13.71 17.21 -0.42
CA LYS A 47 14.34 18.51 -0.63
C LYS A 47 15.73 18.58 0.02
N MET A 48 15.85 18.06 1.24
CA MET A 48 17.12 17.99 1.96
C MET A 48 18.13 17.16 1.18
N PHE A 49 17.75 16.07 0.52
CA PHE A 49 18.64 15.22 -0.26
C PHE A 49 19.07 15.85 -1.58
N VAL A 50 18.12 16.29 -2.42
CA VAL A 50 18.44 16.84 -3.76
C VAL A 50 19.33 18.09 -3.68
N THR A 51 19.18 18.88 -2.61
CA THR A 51 20.02 20.07 -2.36
C THR A 51 21.44 19.76 -1.87
N ARG A 52 21.81 18.47 -1.72
CA ARG A 52 23.16 18.04 -1.33
C ARG A 52 24.04 17.69 -2.51
N LEU A 53 23.48 17.56 -3.70
CA LEU A 53 24.25 17.27 -4.90
C LEU A 53 25.15 18.46 -5.24
N GLY A 54 26.45 18.20 -5.26
CA GLY A 54 27.49 19.15 -5.57
C GLY A 54 27.99 19.01 -7.01
N PHE A 55 29.19 19.56 -7.26
CA PHE A 55 29.81 19.53 -8.58
C PHE A 55 30.23 18.11 -8.98
N ASN A 56 30.14 17.82 -10.28
CA ASN A 56 30.53 16.55 -10.88
C ASN A 56 29.84 15.32 -10.24
N SER A 57 28.63 15.53 -9.71
CA SER A 57 27.86 14.47 -9.08
C SER A 57 26.62 14.11 -9.89
N ARG A 58 26.19 12.87 -9.75
CA ARG A 58 24.93 12.37 -10.32
C ARG A 58 24.17 11.60 -9.25
N ALA A 59 22.85 11.65 -9.32
CA ALA A 59 21.99 10.88 -8.44
C ALA A 59 20.95 10.10 -9.22
N VAL A 60 20.62 8.92 -8.71
CA VAL A 60 19.46 8.13 -9.11
C VAL A 60 18.59 7.97 -7.87
N ILE A 61 17.31 8.28 -8.00
CA ILE A 61 16.32 8.16 -6.93
C ILE A 61 15.32 7.09 -7.37
N THR A 62 15.20 6.02 -6.59
CA THR A 62 14.32 4.88 -6.87
C THR A 62 13.24 4.76 -5.80
N GLY A 63 12.07 4.25 -6.18
CA GLY A 63 10.99 3.98 -5.24
C GLY A 63 9.72 3.51 -5.94
N ASP A 64 8.82 2.91 -5.17
CA ASP A 64 7.50 2.44 -5.62
C ASP A 64 6.40 3.25 -4.94
N VAL A 65 5.70 4.08 -5.73
CA VAL A 65 4.63 4.96 -5.23
C VAL A 65 3.41 4.19 -4.69
N THR A 66 3.27 2.90 -4.99
CA THR A 66 2.20 2.04 -4.46
C THR A 66 2.51 1.48 -3.07
N GLN A 67 3.77 1.55 -2.63
CA GLN A 67 4.27 0.95 -1.38
C GLN A 67 4.76 2.02 -0.39
N ILE A 68 3.97 3.09 -0.23
CA ILE A 68 4.29 4.18 0.71
C ILE A 68 4.02 3.71 2.14
N ASP A 69 5.09 3.64 2.94
CA ASP A 69 5.03 3.31 4.37
C ASP A 69 5.44 4.52 5.21
N LEU A 70 4.59 5.56 5.19
CA LEU A 70 4.79 6.79 5.96
C LEU A 70 3.81 6.87 7.14
N PRO A 71 4.29 7.18 8.36
CA PRO A 71 3.41 7.41 9.49
C PRO A 71 2.56 8.67 9.25
N ASN A 72 1.25 8.56 9.52
CA ASN A 72 0.26 9.65 9.52
C ASN A 72 -0.12 10.26 8.15
N ALA A 73 -0.40 9.44 7.14
CA ALA A 73 -0.93 9.88 5.83
C ALA A 73 -0.15 11.05 5.20
N ARG A 74 1.12 11.22 5.59
CA ARG A 74 1.97 12.29 5.08
C ARG A 74 2.19 12.03 3.61
N ARG A 75 2.18 13.12 2.84
CA ARG A 75 2.48 13.05 1.42
C ARG A 75 3.91 12.56 1.23
N SER A 76 4.10 11.62 0.31
CA SER A 76 5.43 11.14 -0.06
C SER A 76 6.22 12.24 -0.76
N GLY A 77 7.48 12.41 -0.34
CA GLY A 77 8.44 13.32 -0.96
C GLY A 77 8.77 12.94 -2.40
N LEU A 78 8.75 11.64 -2.73
CA LEU A 78 8.94 11.17 -4.10
C LEU A 78 7.80 11.64 -5.02
N ILE A 79 6.55 11.47 -4.60
CA ILE A 79 5.38 11.92 -5.36
C ILE A 79 5.42 13.43 -5.54
N GLU A 80 5.66 14.18 -4.47
CA GLU A 80 5.70 15.64 -4.54
C GLU A 80 6.84 16.14 -5.43
N ALA A 81 8.04 15.56 -5.31
CA ALA A 81 9.18 15.92 -6.14
C ALA A 81 8.92 15.64 -7.62
N SER A 82 8.26 14.53 -7.97
CA SER A 82 7.91 14.24 -9.37
C SER A 82 7.01 15.31 -10.00
N GLN A 83 6.13 15.92 -9.20
CA GLN A 83 5.23 16.96 -9.66
C GLN A 83 5.91 18.33 -9.74
N ILE A 84 6.73 18.67 -8.74
CA ILE A 84 7.38 19.98 -8.65
C ILE A 84 8.55 20.08 -9.63
N LEU A 85 9.32 19.01 -9.79
CA LEU A 85 10.59 19.02 -10.53
C LEU A 85 10.45 18.55 -11.98
N GLY A 86 9.23 18.25 -12.45
CA GLY A 86 8.98 17.70 -13.79
C GLY A 86 9.46 18.58 -14.95
N SER A 87 9.60 19.90 -14.75
CA SER A 87 10.08 20.85 -15.76
C SER A 87 11.52 21.32 -15.55
N VAL A 88 12.24 20.75 -14.57
CA VAL A 88 13.61 21.17 -14.26
C VAL A 88 14.59 20.52 -15.24
N GLU A 89 15.39 21.35 -15.92
CA GLU A 89 16.41 20.87 -16.85
C GLU A 89 17.45 19.99 -16.15
N GLY A 90 17.88 18.92 -16.81
CA GLY A 90 18.86 17.98 -16.28
C GLY A 90 18.27 16.87 -15.40
N LEU A 91 16.96 16.85 -15.19
CA LEU A 91 16.24 15.74 -14.55
C LEU A 91 15.47 14.90 -15.58
N ALA A 92 15.38 13.61 -15.32
CA ALA A 92 14.56 12.68 -16.09
C ALA A 92 13.75 11.81 -15.13
N PHE A 93 12.49 11.58 -15.48
CA PHE A 93 11.59 10.69 -14.75
C PHE A 93 11.32 9.46 -15.59
N VAL A 94 11.76 8.30 -15.10
CA VAL A 94 11.57 7.01 -15.75
C VAL A 94 10.56 6.22 -14.92
N HIS A 95 9.46 5.82 -15.56
CA HIS A 95 8.42 5.02 -14.93
C HIS A 95 8.49 3.62 -15.51
N PHE A 96 8.59 2.65 -14.61
CA PHE A 96 8.48 1.24 -14.96
C PHE A 96 7.04 0.77 -14.73
N ASP A 97 6.62 -0.20 -15.51
CA ASP A 97 5.34 -0.87 -15.34
C ASP A 97 5.53 -2.36 -15.03
N GLU A 98 4.43 -3.10 -14.96
CA GLU A 98 4.46 -4.54 -14.66
C GLU A 98 5.23 -5.36 -15.70
N ALA A 99 5.33 -4.88 -16.95
CA ALA A 99 6.06 -5.58 -18.01
C ALA A 99 7.59 -5.52 -17.80
N ASP A 100 8.08 -4.54 -17.07
CA ASP A 100 9.49 -4.40 -16.70
C ASP A 100 9.90 -5.35 -15.54
N VAL A 101 8.93 -6.01 -14.90
CA VAL A 101 9.15 -6.83 -13.70
C VAL A 101 9.57 -8.25 -14.07
N VAL A 102 10.88 -8.50 -14.08
CA VAL A 102 11.44 -9.83 -14.30
C VAL A 102 11.60 -10.56 -12.95
N ARG A 103 10.67 -11.47 -12.65
CA ARG A 103 10.72 -12.33 -11.46
C ARG A 103 10.90 -13.80 -11.85
N HIS A 104 11.54 -14.57 -10.98
CA HIS A 104 11.69 -16.01 -11.17
C HIS A 104 10.32 -16.69 -11.34
N HIS A 105 10.23 -17.69 -12.23
CA HIS A 105 8.97 -18.36 -12.58
C HIS A 105 8.20 -18.89 -11.37
N LEU A 106 8.91 -19.39 -10.34
CA LEU A 106 8.29 -19.83 -9.09
C LEU A 106 7.62 -18.68 -8.34
N VAL A 107 8.26 -17.52 -8.26
CA VAL A 107 7.72 -16.34 -7.57
C VAL A 107 6.46 -15.86 -8.28
N GLN A 108 6.44 -15.83 -9.61
CA GLN A 108 5.25 -15.49 -10.38
C GLN A 108 4.09 -16.46 -10.11
N ARG A 109 4.36 -17.77 -10.04
CA ARG A 109 3.36 -18.78 -9.68
C ARG A 109 2.81 -18.59 -8.27
N ILE A 110 3.68 -18.24 -7.32
CA ILE A 110 3.28 -17.94 -5.94
C ILE A 110 2.34 -16.71 -5.93
N ILE A 111 2.73 -15.62 -6.58
CA ILE A 111 1.92 -14.38 -6.66
C ILE A 111 0.53 -14.69 -7.22
N ARG A 112 0.45 -15.40 -8.36
CA ARG A 112 -0.83 -15.80 -8.97
C ARG A 112 -1.73 -16.59 -8.02
N ALA A 113 -1.16 -17.53 -7.26
CA ALA A 113 -1.93 -18.32 -6.31
C ALA A 113 -2.55 -17.46 -5.18
N TYR A 114 -1.81 -16.43 -4.71
CA TYR A 114 -2.33 -15.46 -3.74
C TYR A 114 -3.42 -14.57 -4.34
N ASP A 115 -3.23 -14.09 -5.57
CA ASP A 115 -4.20 -13.24 -6.27
C ASP A 115 -5.52 -13.99 -6.53
N GLU A 116 -5.46 -15.24 -6.99
CA GLU A 116 -6.63 -16.11 -7.18
C GLU A 116 -7.38 -16.35 -5.86
N HIS A 117 -6.66 -16.53 -4.75
CA HIS A 117 -7.28 -16.67 -3.44
C HIS A 117 -7.99 -15.39 -3.00
N LYS A 118 -7.34 -14.23 -3.18
CA LYS A 118 -7.92 -12.92 -2.84
C LYS A 118 -9.19 -12.63 -3.66
N ASN A 119 -9.16 -12.92 -4.96
CA ASN A 119 -10.31 -12.72 -5.84
C ASN A 119 -11.50 -13.60 -5.44
N ARG A 120 -11.27 -14.90 -5.16
CA ARG A 120 -12.33 -15.79 -4.66
C ARG A 120 -12.93 -15.32 -3.35
N ALA A 121 -12.12 -14.78 -2.43
CA ALA A 121 -12.60 -14.24 -1.16
C ALA A 121 -13.48 -12.99 -1.36
N ALA A 122 -13.09 -12.11 -2.30
CA ALA A 122 -13.87 -10.92 -2.66
C ALA A 122 -15.20 -11.28 -3.34
N GLU A 123 -15.19 -12.26 -4.27
CA GLU A 123 -16.40 -12.77 -4.94
C GLU A 123 -17.38 -13.43 -3.96
N ALA A 124 -16.86 -14.21 -3.00
CA ALA A 124 -17.67 -14.80 -1.95
C ALA A 124 -18.32 -13.74 -1.05
N GLN A 125 -17.60 -12.64 -0.73
CA GLN A 125 -18.16 -11.52 0.03
C GLN A 125 -19.23 -10.75 -0.75
N MET A 126 -19.04 -10.52 -2.06
CA MET A 126 -20.08 -9.89 -2.90
C MET A 126 -21.34 -10.76 -3.02
N THR A 127 -21.18 -12.08 -3.14
CA THR A 127 -22.32 -13.02 -3.23
C THR A 127 -23.17 -13.03 -1.95
N LEU A 128 -22.56 -12.76 -0.79
CA LEU A 128 -23.27 -12.66 0.50
C LEU A 128 -24.05 -11.35 0.69
N LEU A 129 -23.76 -10.32 -0.13
CA LEU A 129 -24.41 -9.01 -0.08
C LEU A 129 -25.59 -8.89 -1.07
N GLU A 130 -25.85 -9.90 -1.90
CA GLU A 130 -27.02 -9.91 -2.78
C GLU A 130 -28.33 -10.09 -1.97
N PRO A 131 -29.35 -9.22 -2.15
CA PRO A 131 -30.60 -9.34 -1.42
C PRO A 131 -31.35 -10.61 -1.86
N ARG A 132 -31.71 -11.46 -0.90
CA ARG A 132 -32.59 -12.61 -1.15
C ARG A 132 -33.89 -12.13 -1.82
N PRO A 133 -34.37 -12.79 -2.89
CA PRO A 133 -35.63 -12.40 -3.51
C PRO A 133 -36.76 -12.50 -2.47
N ALA A 134 -37.55 -11.43 -2.35
CA ALA A 134 -38.70 -11.38 -1.46
C ALA A 134 -39.67 -12.51 -1.83
N VAL A 135 -39.82 -13.47 -0.93
CA VAL A 135 -40.79 -14.58 -1.07
C VAL A 135 -42.19 -13.99 -0.91
N ASN A 136 -42.83 -13.63 -2.03
CA ASN A 136 -44.27 -13.36 -2.06
C ASN A 136 -45.01 -14.68 -2.06
N GLY A 137 -45.38 -15.15 -0.87
CA GLY A 137 -46.22 -16.33 -0.66
C GLY A 137 -46.98 -16.18 0.65
N VAL A 138 -48.12 -15.50 0.59
CA VAL A 138 -49.09 -15.39 1.68
C VAL A 138 -49.58 -16.80 2.03
N VAL A 139 -49.26 -17.27 3.23
CA VAL A 139 -50.00 -18.34 3.90
C VAL A 139 -50.67 -17.71 5.12
N THR A 140 -51.94 -17.32 4.95
CA THR A 140 -52.79 -16.93 6.07
C THR A 140 -53.11 -18.17 6.89
N ASN A 141 -52.54 -18.29 8.10
CA ASN A 141 -53.12 -19.16 9.12
C ASN A 141 -54.40 -18.48 9.66
N PRO A 142 -55.55 -19.16 9.71
CA PRO A 142 -56.73 -18.58 10.34
C PRO A 142 -56.52 -18.45 11.86
N LEU A 143 -57.02 -17.34 12.41
CA LEU A 143 -57.01 -17.01 13.83
C LEU A 143 -57.84 -18.06 14.61
N PRO A 144 -57.39 -18.58 15.76
CA PRO A 144 -58.23 -19.43 16.60
C PRO A 144 -59.39 -18.59 17.18
N THR A 145 -60.61 -19.00 16.86
CA THR A 145 -61.85 -18.43 17.42
C THR A 145 -61.90 -18.66 18.93
N ALA A 146 -62.10 -17.58 19.70
CA ALA A 146 -62.37 -17.65 21.12
C ALA A 146 -63.72 -18.36 21.39
N PRO A 147 -63.82 -19.24 22.41
CA PRO A 147 -65.11 -19.78 22.82
C PRO A 147 -65.92 -18.72 23.59
N GLU A 148 -67.20 -18.58 23.22
CA GLU A 148 -68.21 -17.76 23.90
C GLU A 148 -68.54 -18.28 25.31
N PRO A 149 -69.04 -17.41 26.22
CA PRO A 149 -69.16 -17.73 27.64
C PRO A 149 -70.44 -18.52 27.95
N SER A 150 -70.32 -19.64 28.65
CA SER A 150 -71.45 -20.32 29.29
C SER A 150 -71.71 -19.72 30.67
N ALA A 151 -72.83 -19.03 30.80
CA ALA A 151 -73.41 -18.57 32.06
C ALA A 151 -74.27 -19.69 32.68
N ASP A 152 -73.89 -20.13 33.86
CA ASP A 152 -74.67 -20.80 34.93
C ASP A 152 -73.63 -21.04 36.03
N GLY A 153 -73.61 -20.41 37.21
CA GLY A 153 -74.69 -20.00 38.07
C GLY A 153 -74.39 -20.58 39.46
N VAL A 154 -74.42 -19.72 40.48
CA VAL A 154 -74.97 -20.00 41.83
C VAL A 154 -74.01 -20.50 42.96
N ILE A 155 -73.67 -19.54 43.86
CA ILE A 155 -73.67 -19.58 45.38
C ILE A 155 -72.57 -20.44 46.08
N ALA A 156 -71.94 -20.16 47.24
CA ALA A 156 -71.96 -19.20 48.37
C ALA A 156 -70.54 -19.25 49.04
N GLN A 157 -70.02 -18.17 49.66
CA GLN A 157 -69.86 -17.95 51.14
C GLN A 157 -69.40 -19.20 51.93
N GLU A 158 -68.38 -19.17 52.78
CA GLU A 158 -67.84 -18.15 53.71
C GLU A 158 -66.30 -18.10 53.72
#